data_AF-A0AAF0E9F4-F1
#
_entry.id   AF-A0AAF0E9F4-F1
#
_cell.length_a   1.000
_cell.length_b   1.000
_cell.length_c   1.000
_cell.angle_alpha   90.00
_cell.angle_beta   90.00
_cell.angle_gamma   90.00
#
_symmetry.space_group_name_H-M   'P 1'
#
loop_
_entity.id
_entity.type
_entity.pdbx_description
1 polymer ?
#
loop_
_entity_poly.entity_id
_entity_poly.type
_entity_poly.pdbx_seq_one_letter_code
_entity_poly.pdbx_strand_id
1 'polypeptide(L)'
;MNMPRLRDMADVYDMSTKCDVGGMEGTSWMLSSAKAQNGVHQLQSDDLDTLWQSDGSQPHSVYIHFPRRTAVTHVSIYLDCLRDDSYTPTKILVRAGTHPYDLVDVRYREFVEPQGWYHFMLSGAGDMESEEVQAARTSSASSPLRAIELFVLQVNILGNHLNGKDSHIRCMKVFGPMPPGFVRPPAQPEAQRVMTERLLEQGKNTHAFHRQVERVGYERAVAQLERILQQHPQAAFAQAAPTRAHTAQRSLLHLSHTLR
;
A
#
# COMPACT_ATOMS: atom_id res chain seq x y z
N MET A 1 -6.86 20.86 -15.81
CA MET A 1 -6.06 19.68 -15.42
C MET A 1 -6.88 18.89 -14.41
N ASN A 2 -7.18 17.62 -14.70
CA ASN A 2 -7.95 16.77 -13.79
C ASN A 2 -7.00 16.31 -12.67
N MET A 3 -7.21 16.80 -11.45
CA MET A 3 -6.40 16.41 -10.29
C MET A 3 -6.78 14.99 -9.85
N PRO A 4 -5.80 14.13 -9.49
CA PRO A 4 -6.06 12.76 -9.06
C PRO A 4 -6.86 12.71 -7.76
N ARG A 5 -7.80 11.76 -7.66
CA ARG A 5 -8.59 11.55 -6.44
C ARG A 5 -7.78 10.72 -5.44
N LEU A 6 -8.12 10.77 -4.15
CA LEU A 6 -7.43 9.99 -3.11
C LEU A 6 -7.41 8.47 -3.40
N ARG A 7 -8.46 7.96 -4.07
CA ARG A 7 -8.52 6.56 -4.54
C ARG A 7 -7.45 6.22 -5.58
N ASP A 8 -7.12 7.15 -6.47
CA ASP A 8 -6.06 6.98 -7.48
C ASP A 8 -4.68 7.02 -6.81
N MET A 9 -4.54 7.76 -5.70
CA MET A 9 -3.30 7.82 -4.93
C MET A 9 -3.09 6.63 -3.99
N ALA A 10 -4.16 6.02 -3.48
CA ALA A 10 -4.10 4.84 -2.61
C ALA A 10 -3.67 3.56 -3.35
N ASP A 11 -3.85 3.49 -4.67
CA ASP A 11 -3.29 2.38 -5.44
C ASP A 11 -1.76 2.47 -5.43
N VAL A 12 -1.09 1.63 -4.64
CA VAL A 12 0.37 1.62 -4.49
C VAL A 12 1.11 1.39 -5.80
N TYR A 13 0.44 0.85 -6.83
CA TYR A 13 1.04 0.59 -8.13
C TYR A 13 0.76 1.70 -9.16
N ASP A 14 -0.24 2.57 -8.92
CA ASP A 14 -0.46 3.75 -9.75
C ASP A 14 0.53 4.88 -9.41
N MET A 15 1.59 4.94 -10.20
CA MET A 15 2.64 5.95 -10.04
C MET A 15 2.43 7.18 -10.94
N SER A 16 1.22 7.39 -11.47
CA SER A 16 0.90 8.52 -12.35
C SER A 16 1.04 9.87 -11.66
N THR A 17 0.85 9.92 -10.35
CA THR A 17 0.69 11.18 -9.58
C THR A 17 1.61 11.28 -8.37
N LYS A 18 2.45 10.26 -8.16
CA LYS A 18 3.37 10.12 -7.05
C LYS A 18 4.67 9.45 -7.49
N CYS A 19 5.72 9.63 -6.70
CA CYS A 19 6.99 8.91 -6.88
C CYS A 19 7.34 8.11 -5.63
N ASP A 20 8.05 7.00 -5.82
CA ASP A 20 8.62 6.24 -4.71
C ASP A 20 9.89 6.97 -4.26
N VAL A 21 9.81 7.58 -3.08
CA VAL A 21 10.96 8.24 -2.45
C VAL A 21 11.69 7.30 -1.50
N GLY A 22 11.10 6.16 -1.14
CA GLY A 22 11.75 5.12 -0.37
C GLY A 22 12.86 4.42 -1.15
N GLY A 23 12.69 4.27 -2.46
CA GLY A 23 13.66 3.68 -3.38
C GLY A 23 14.62 4.67 -4.06
N MET A 24 14.63 5.94 -3.70
CA MET A 24 15.54 6.91 -4.32
C MET A 24 17.01 6.64 -3.94
N GLU A 25 17.93 6.99 -4.83
CA GLU A 25 19.36 6.84 -4.59
C GLU A 25 19.80 7.60 -3.32
N GLY A 26 20.55 6.91 -2.46
CA GLY A 26 21.06 7.44 -1.19
C GLY A 26 20.08 7.36 -0.02
N THR A 27 18.82 6.94 -0.22
CA THR A 27 17.92 6.66 0.91
C THR A 27 18.34 5.38 1.61
N SER A 28 18.52 5.45 2.93
CA SER A 28 18.91 4.30 3.76
C SER A 28 17.80 3.86 4.68
N TRP A 29 17.57 2.55 4.74
CA TRP A 29 16.58 1.91 5.60
C TRP A 29 17.29 1.13 6.70
N MET A 30 16.82 1.26 7.94
CA MET A 30 17.35 0.56 9.09
C MET A 30 16.22 0.00 9.95
N LEU A 31 16.44 -1.17 10.54
CA LEU A 31 15.46 -1.85 11.39
C LEU A 31 16.00 -1.92 12.81
N SER A 32 15.13 -1.82 13.80
CA SER A 32 15.51 -2.03 15.21
C SER A 32 16.09 -3.43 15.44
N SER A 33 15.53 -4.41 14.76
CA SER A 33 15.98 -5.81 14.77
C SER A 33 15.41 -6.52 13.54
N ALA A 34 16.04 -7.63 13.16
CA ALA A 34 15.55 -8.49 12.11
C ALA A 34 16.03 -9.92 12.33
N LYS A 35 15.16 -10.89 12.08
CA LYS A 35 15.57 -12.29 11.95
C LYS A 35 16.42 -12.45 10.69
N ALA A 36 17.37 -13.40 10.71
CA ALA A 36 18.20 -13.70 9.55
C ALA A 36 17.35 -13.94 8.29
N GLN A 37 17.72 -13.30 7.17
CA GLN A 37 17.02 -13.36 5.87
C GLN A 37 15.62 -12.71 5.82
N ASN A 38 15.13 -12.10 6.90
CA ASN A 38 13.84 -11.40 6.96
C ASN A 38 14.08 -9.93 7.34
N GLY A 39 14.81 -9.19 6.51
CA GLY A 39 15.28 -7.83 6.81
C GLY A 39 14.75 -6.77 5.85
N VAL A 40 15.54 -5.70 5.65
CA VAL A 40 15.16 -4.54 4.82
C VAL A 40 14.81 -4.94 3.40
N HIS A 41 15.57 -5.85 2.79
CA HIS A 41 15.33 -6.27 1.41
C HIS A 41 13.94 -6.88 1.23
N GLN A 42 13.50 -7.70 2.19
CA GLN A 42 12.16 -8.29 2.18
C GLN A 42 11.09 -7.24 2.46
N LEU A 43 11.32 -6.30 3.38
CA LEU A 43 10.40 -5.20 3.68
C LEU A 43 10.09 -4.33 2.46
N GLN A 44 11.08 -4.11 1.59
CA GLN A 44 10.94 -3.29 0.38
C GLN A 44 10.53 -4.09 -0.85
N SER A 45 10.56 -5.42 -0.77
CA SER A 45 10.21 -6.31 -1.86
C SER A 45 8.76 -6.12 -2.27
N ASP A 46 8.51 -6.18 -3.57
CA ASP A 46 7.14 -6.25 -4.06
C ASP A 46 6.51 -7.60 -3.75
N ASP A 47 7.30 -8.67 -3.55
CA ASP A 47 6.82 -10.02 -3.24
C ASP A 47 6.24 -10.13 -1.82
N LEU A 48 4.92 -10.30 -1.73
CA LEU A 48 4.17 -10.39 -0.48
C LEU A 48 4.31 -11.74 0.23
N ASP A 49 4.99 -12.72 -0.38
CA ASP A 49 5.36 -13.96 0.28
C ASP A 49 6.64 -13.82 1.13
N THR A 50 7.43 -12.78 0.86
CA THR A 50 8.55 -12.36 1.70
C THR A 50 8.11 -11.34 2.75
N LEU A 51 8.86 -11.22 3.85
CA LEU A 51 8.56 -10.27 4.92
C LEU A 51 9.80 -9.87 5.73
N TRP A 52 9.72 -8.68 6.33
CA TRP A 52 10.52 -8.38 7.51
C TRP A 52 9.89 -9.02 8.74
N GLN A 53 10.73 -9.67 9.54
CA GLN A 53 10.38 -10.19 10.86
C GLN A 53 11.30 -9.55 11.89
N SER A 54 10.73 -8.84 12.87
CA SER A 54 11.51 -8.34 14.01
C SER A 54 12.03 -9.49 14.87
N ASP A 55 13.09 -9.22 15.64
CA ASP A 55 13.63 -10.15 16.63
C ASP A 55 14.20 -9.36 17.82
N GLY A 56 13.33 -8.80 18.64
CA GLY A 56 13.74 -7.88 19.70
C GLY A 56 12.65 -7.50 20.69
N SER A 57 12.92 -6.47 21.49
CA SER A 57 11.92 -5.87 22.39
C SER A 57 11.12 -4.80 21.67
N GLN A 58 9.82 -4.75 21.92
CA GLN A 58 8.97 -3.65 21.47
C GLN A 58 9.39 -2.32 22.12
N PRO A 59 9.19 -1.17 21.42
CA PRO A 59 8.60 -1.05 20.10
C PRO A 59 9.57 -1.41 18.97
N HIS A 60 9.08 -2.14 17.96
CA HIS A 60 9.87 -2.43 16.75
C HIS A 60 9.85 -1.20 15.84
N SER A 61 10.98 -0.88 15.20
CA SER A 61 11.11 0.38 14.46
C SER A 61 11.73 0.17 13.08
N VAL A 62 11.16 0.84 12.08
CA VAL A 62 11.76 1.05 10.75
C VAL A 62 12.17 2.52 10.65
N TYR A 63 13.44 2.78 10.38
CA TYR A 63 13.97 4.11 10.11
C TYR A 63 14.25 4.26 8.62
N ILE A 64 13.80 5.36 8.04
CA ILE A 64 14.14 5.77 6.68
C ILE A 64 14.83 7.12 6.75
N HIS A 65 16.09 7.17 6.31
CA HIS A 65 16.87 8.39 6.22
C HIS A 65 17.02 8.80 4.76
N PHE A 66 16.66 10.03 4.48
CA PHE A 66 16.78 10.62 3.15
C PHE A 66 18.09 11.41 3.06
N PRO A 67 18.82 11.32 1.93
CA PRO A 67 20.11 12.00 1.76
C PRO A 67 19.95 13.52 1.59
N ARG A 68 18.72 13.99 1.37
CA ARG A 68 18.33 15.39 1.22
C ARG A 68 16.93 15.60 1.80
N ARG A 69 16.58 16.87 2.05
CA ARG A 69 15.22 17.26 2.44
C ARG A 69 14.25 16.74 1.39
N THR A 70 13.38 15.81 1.79
CA THR A 70 12.53 15.06 0.88
C THR A 70 11.06 15.32 1.23
N ALA A 71 10.28 15.66 0.22
CA ALA A 71 8.84 15.83 0.35
C ALA A 71 8.17 14.45 0.36
N VAL A 72 7.47 14.13 1.44
CA VAL A 72 6.75 12.86 1.63
C VAL A 72 5.27 13.14 1.85
N THR A 73 4.43 12.42 1.13
CA THR A 73 2.96 12.53 1.23
C THR A 73 2.39 11.45 2.13
N HIS A 74 2.82 10.20 1.96
CA HIS A 74 2.27 9.07 2.69
C HIS A 74 3.22 7.86 2.72
N VAL A 75 2.98 7.01 3.72
CA VAL A 75 3.58 5.68 3.83
C VAL A 75 2.49 4.64 3.57
N SER A 76 2.78 3.61 2.79
CA SER A 76 1.89 2.49 2.55
C SER A 76 2.48 1.21 3.13
N ILE A 77 1.71 0.47 3.91
CA ILE A 77 2.13 -0.75 4.60
C ILE A 77 1.13 -1.86 4.29
N TYR A 78 1.63 -3.04 3.90
CA TYR A 78 0.81 -4.22 3.71
C TYR A 78 0.77 -5.05 5.01
N LEU A 79 -0.45 -5.31 5.51
CA LEU A 79 -0.71 -6.08 6.73
C LEU A 79 -1.70 -7.21 6.42
N ASP A 80 -1.52 -8.40 7.01
CA ASP A 80 -2.40 -9.54 6.75
C ASP A 80 -2.57 -10.44 7.98
N CYS A 81 -3.62 -10.16 8.76
CA CYS A 81 -3.91 -10.88 10.00
C CYS A 81 -4.18 -12.37 9.78
N LEU A 82 -4.69 -12.76 8.62
CA LEU A 82 -4.99 -14.17 8.34
C LEU A 82 -3.71 -14.98 8.09
N ARG A 83 -2.69 -14.32 7.53
CA ARG A 83 -1.40 -14.96 7.23
C ARG A 83 -0.41 -14.85 8.40
N ASP A 84 -0.47 -13.77 9.15
CA ASP A 84 0.54 -13.41 10.16
C ASP A 84 0.06 -13.60 11.61
N ASP A 85 -1.24 -13.77 11.85
CA ASP A 85 -1.82 -14.04 13.17
C ASP A 85 -1.25 -13.09 14.24
N SER A 86 -0.63 -13.60 15.31
CA SER A 86 -0.05 -12.79 16.39
C SER A 86 1.11 -11.87 15.97
N TYR A 87 1.75 -12.09 14.81
CA TYR A 87 2.81 -11.21 14.29
C TYR A 87 2.26 -9.94 13.64
N THR A 88 0.93 -9.80 13.54
CA THR A 88 0.29 -8.70 12.80
C THR A 88 0.30 -7.41 13.62
N PRO A 89 0.93 -6.32 13.15
CA PRO A 89 0.82 -5.00 13.78
C PRO A 89 -0.62 -4.53 13.97
N THR A 90 -0.97 -4.08 15.18
CA THR A 90 -2.28 -3.50 15.50
C THR A 90 -2.20 -2.05 15.95
N LYS A 91 -1.02 -1.59 16.40
CA LYS A 91 -0.79 -0.19 16.80
C LYS A 91 0.47 0.32 16.11
N ILE A 92 0.31 1.28 15.20
CA ILE A 92 1.41 1.83 14.42
C ILE A 92 1.46 3.34 14.60
N LEU A 93 2.65 3.84 14.94
CA LEU A 93 2.97 5.26 15.04
C LEU A 93 3.99 5.62 13.97
N VAL A 94 3.71 6.65 13.18
CA VAL A 94 4.64 7.26 12.23
C VAL A 94 5.12 8.58 12.81
N ARG A 95 6.45 8.75 12.83
CA ARG A 95 7.14 9.93 13.34
C ARG A 95 8.05 10.49 12.25
N ALA A 96 8.26 11.79 12.23
CA ALA A 96 9.15 12.42 11.25
C ALA A 96 9.92 13.59 11.86
N GLY A 97 11.06 13.92 11.27
CA GLY A 97 11.90 15.03 11.73
C GLY A 97 13.04 15.34 10.77
N THR A 98 13.91 16.25 11.22
CA THR A 98 15.13 16.62 10.48
C THR A 98 16.34 15.81 10.96
N HIS A 99 16.24 15.18 12.14
CA HIS A 99 17.27 14.38 12.77
C HIS A 99 16.64 13.21 13.55
N PRO A 100 17.33 12.09 13.80
CA PRO A 100 16.78 11.00 14.61
C PRO A 100 16.39 11.38 16.06
N TYR A 101 16.84 12.54 16.55
CA TYR A 101 16.58 13.00 17.92
C TYR A 101 15.50 14.07 18.02
N ASP A 102 14.97 14.57 16.89
CA ASP A 102 13.91 15.60 16.86
C ASP A 102 12.59 15.07 16.28
N LEU A 103 12.46 13.74 16.19
CA LEU A 103 11.28 13.10 15.62
C LEU A 103 10.02 13.46 16.43
N VAL A 104 9.02 13.98 15.74
CA VAL A 104 7.69 14.26 16.28
C VAL A 104 6.69 13.24 15.76
N ASP A 105 5.67 12.96 16.56
CA ASP A 105 4.58 12.07 16.18
C ASP A 105 3.76 12.75 15.09
N VAL A 106 3.59 12.07 13.96
CA VAL A 106 2.89 12.58 12.76
C VAL A 106 1.57 11.88 12.55
N ARG A 107 1.53 10.56 12.77
CA ARG A 107 0.34 9.77 12.49
C ARG A 107 0.26 8.54 13.38
N TYR A 108 -0.84 8.38 14.11
CA TYR A 108 -1.15 7.16 14.85
C TYR A 108 -2.34 6.42 14.24
N ARG A 109 -2.28 5.09 14.17
CA ARG A 109 -3.41 4.24 13.77
C ARG A 109 -3.48 2.96 14.60
N GLU A 110 -4.72 2.56 14.90
CA GLU A 110 -5.05 1.24 15.45
C GLU A 110 -5.84 0.41 14.44
N PHE A 111 -5.62 -0.91 14.46
CA PHE A 111 -6.23 -1.85 13.54
C PHE A 111 -6.84 -3.03 14.29
N VAL A 112 -7.94 -3.55 13.75
CA VAL A 112 -8.57 -4.80 14.20
C VAL A 112 -8.57 -5.76 13.02
N GLU A 113 -7.78 -6.83 13.12
CA GLU A 113 -7.61 -7.87 12.09
C GLU A 113 -7.35 -7.29 10.68
N PRO A 114 -6.30 -6.46 10.50
CA PRO A 114 -6.06 -5.78 9.23
C PRO A 114 -5.74 -6.76 8.09
N GLN A 115 -6.20 -6.44 6.87
CA GLN A 115 -5.96 -7.22 5.66
C GLN A 115 -5.78 -6.27 4.46
N GLY A 116 -4.61 -6.32 3.83
CA GLY A 116 -4.28 -5.55 2.63
C GLY A 116 -3.41 -4.32 2.90
N TRP A 117 -3.51 -3.35 1.98
CA TRP A 117 -2.74 -2.10 2.03
C TRP A 117 -3.40 -1.07 2.95
N TYR A 118 -2.59 -0.44 3.79
CA TYR A 118 -2.99 0.66 4.65
C TYR A 118 -2.08 1.86 4.41
N HIS A 119 -2.70 3.04 4.31
CA HIS A 119 -2.01 4.29 3.95
C HIS A 119 -2.00 5.27 5.13
N PHE A 120 -0.84 5.81 5.43
CA PHE A 120 -0.60 6.82 6.46
C PHE A 120 -0.33 8.14 5.76
N MET A 121 -1.38 8.94 5.56
CA MET A 121 -1.24 10.30 5.04
C MET A 121 -0.51 11.16 6.09
N LEU A 122 0.62 11.75 5.71
CA LEU A 122 1.49 12.49 6.64
C LEU A 122 1.10 13.96 6.81
N SER A 123 0.30 14.50 5.89
CA SER A 123 -0.21 15.87 5.99
C SER A 123 -1.63 15.92 6.53
N GLY A 124 -1.87 16.88 7.42
CA GLY A 124 -3.19 17.17 7.98
C GLY A 124 -3.19 16.97 9.48
N ALA A 125 -3.58 18.00 10.23
CA ALA A 125 -3.79 17.89 11.66
C ALA A 125 -5.12 17.15 11.89
N GLY A 126 -5.06 15.90 12.31
CA GLY A 126 -6.27 15.16 12.70
C GLY A 126 -6.04 13.66 12.84
N ASP A 127 -5.44 13.25 13.95
CA ASP A 127 -5.22 11.85 14.36
C ASP A 127 -6.45 11.21 15.00
N MET A 128 -7.67 11.60 14.60
CA MET A 128 -8.89 11.13 15.27
C MET A 128 -10.06 10.82 14.33
N GLU A 129 -9.82 10.73 13.03
CA GLU A 129 -10.89 10.51 12.05
C GLU A 129 -10.68 9.19 11.33
N SER A 130 -11.74 8.37 11.27
CA SER A 130 -11.77 7.08 10.58
C SER A 130 -11.50 7.26 9.08
N GLU A 131 -11.03 6.19 8.43
CA GLU A 131 -10.77 6.18 6.97
C GLU A 131 -11.97 6.70 6.15
N GLU A 132 -13.21 6.44 6.59
CA GLU A 132 -14.43 6.94 5.97
C GLU A 132 -14.58 8.47 6.04
N VAL A 133 -14.26 9.07 7.18
CA VAL A 133 -14.37 10.53 7.39
C VAL A 133 -13.28 11.27 6.62
N GLN A 134 -12.09 10.68 6.54
CA GLN A 134 -10.98 11.24 5.78
C GLN A 134 -11.22 11.14 4.27
N ALA A 135 -11.80 10.03 3.79
CA ALA A 135 -12.26 9.89 2.40
C ALA A 135 -13.44 10.82 2.07
N ALA A 136 -14.35 11.06 3.02
CA ALA A 136 -15.49 11.97 2.82
C ALA A 136 -15.06 13.44 2.67
N ARG A 137 -14.11 13.93 3.49
CA ARG A 137 -13.58 15.31 3.39
C ARG A 137 -12.74 15.56 2.14
N THR A 138 -12.04 14.53 1.66
CA THR A 138 -11.21 14.62 0.44
C THR A 138 -12.00 14.36 -0.84
N SER A 139 -13.22 13.81 -0.75
CA SER A 139 -14.13 13.71 -1.90
C SER A 139 -14.74 15.06 -2.31
N SER A 140 -14.73 16.08 -1.45
CA SER A 140 -15.26 17.42 -1.72
C SER A 140 -14.19 18.49 -2.03
N ALA A 141 -12.92 18.25 -1.70
CA ALA A 141 -11.83 19.21 -1.95
C ALA A 141 -10.85 18.67 -2.99
N SER A 142 -10.81 19.32 -4.16
CA SER A 142 -9.86 19.10 -5.25
C SER A 142 -8.43 19.57 -4.94
N SER A 143 -8.04 19.57 -3.66
CA SER A 143 -6.74 20.09 -3.22
C SER A 143 -5.69 18.98 -3.28
N PRO A 144 -4.53 19.23 -3.89
CA PRO A 144 -3.44 18.25 -3.90
C PRO A 144 -3.07 17.88 -2.45
N LEU A 145 -2.82 16.59 -2.22
CA LEU A 145 -2.34 16.12 -0.92
C LEU A 145 -1.03 16.84 -0.58
N ARG A 146 -1.02 17.50 0.57
CA ARG A 146 0.13 18.27 1.01
C ARG A 146 1.24 17.28 1.37
N ALA A 147 2.49 17.61 1.04
CA ALA A 147 3.63 16.86 1.53
C ALA A 147 4.17 17.53 2.80
N ILE A 148 4.76 16.72 3.67
CA ILE A 148 5.67 17.22 4.70
C ILE A 148 7.10 17.02 4.22
N GLU A 149 8.00 17.93 4.60
CA GLU A 149 9.40 17.85 4.23
C GLU A 149 10.22 17.39 5.43
N LEU A 150 11.02 16.34 5.22
CA LEU A 150 11.74 15.66 6.30
C LEU A 150 13.07 15.08 5.80
N PHE A 151 13.93 14.74 6.75
CA PHE A 151 15.14 13.95 6.51
C PHE A 151 15.05 12.56 7.13
N VAL A 152 14.26 12.39 8.18
CA VAL A 152 14.11 11.12 8.89
C VAL A 152 12.64 10.81 9.09
N LEU A 153 12.25 9.61 8.71
CA LEU A 153 10.94 9.03 8.93
C LEU A 153 11.12 7.76 9.77
N GLN A 154 10.31 7.60 10.82
CA GLN A 154 10.32 6.44 11.69
C GLN A 154 8.91 5.83 11.73
N VAL A 155 8.81 4.53 11.50
CA VAL A 155 7.57 3.76 11.69
C VAL A 155 7.77 2.84 12.89
N ASN A 156 7.01 3.06 13.95
CA ASN A 156 7.05 2.30 15.19
C ASN A 156 5.84 1.36 15.27
N ILE A 157 6.13 0.08 15.51
CA ILE A 157 5.12 -0.92 15.84
C ILE A 157 5.05 -1.02 17.36
N LEU A 158 3.95 -0.49 17.92
CA LEU A 158 3.74 -0.35 19.35
C LEU A 158 3.00 -1.55 19.96
N GLY A 159 2.36 -2.37 19.12
CA GLY A 159 1.64 -3.55 19.56
C GLY A 159 1.17 -4.39 18.38
N ASN A 160 0.98 -5.68 18.65
CA ASN A 160 0.54 -6.67 17.67
C ASN A 160 -0.77 -7.33 18.10
N HIS A 161 -1.38 -8.06 17.17
CA HIS A 161 -2.54 -8.91 17.42
C HIS A 161 -2.19 -9.98 18.47
N LEU A 162 -3.14 -10.32 19.35
CA LEU A 162 -2.96 -11.27 20.45
C LEU A 162 -1.73 -11.01 21.34
N ASN A 163 -1.26 -9.75 21.42
CA ASN A 163 -0.04 -9.36 22.13
C ASN A 163 1.21 -10.13 21.66
N GLY A 164 1.30 -10.47 20.37
CA GLY A 164 2.48 -11.13 19.82
C GLY A 164 3.75 -10.29 20.03
N LYS A 165 4.86 -10.98 20.31
CA LYS A 165 6.15 -10.35 20.65
C LYS A 165 6.77 -9.64 19.44
N ASP A 166 6.92 -10.37 18.34
CA ASP A 166 7.58 -9.91 17.12
C ASP A 166 6.55 -9.53 16.04
N SER A 167 6.96 -8.75 15.04
CA SER A 167 6.09 -8.21 14.01
C SER A 167 6.48 -8.68 12.62
N HIS A 168 5.48 -8.92 11.76
CA HIS A 168 5.64 -9.11 10.32
C HIS A 168 5.18 -7.87 9.56
N ILE A 169 6.00 -7.41 8.62
CA ILE A 169 5.57 -6.50 7.56
C ILE A 169 6.04 -7.06 6.23
N ARG A 170 5.08 -7.32 5.33
CA ARG A 170 5.34 -7.94 4.03
C ARG A 170 5.84 -6.95 2.99
N CYS A 171 5.33 -5.71 3.04
CA CYS A 171 5.81 -4.64 2.19
C CYS A 171 5.57 -3.26 2.81
N MET A 172 6.53 -2.36 2.65
CA MET A 172 6.41 -0.95 2.99
C MET A 172 6.94 -0.08 1.85
N LYS A 173 6.15 0.93 1.47
CA LYS A 173 6.51 1.91 0.43
C LYS A 173 6.32 3.33 0.96
N VAL A 174 7.19 4.24 0.56
CA VAL A 174 7.14 5.66 0.97
C VAL A 174 7.03 6.52 -0.27
N PHE A 175 6.01 7.37 -0.31
CA PHE A 175 5.66 8.12 -1.52
C PHE A 175 5.75 9.62 -1.32
N GLY A 176 6.30 10.30 -2.31
CA GLY A 176 6.38 11.75 -2.42
C GLY A 176 5.59 12.30 -3.61
N PRO A 177 5.43 13.64 -3.70
CA PRO A 177 4.87 14.26 -4.88
C PRO A 177 5.81 14.08 -6.06
N MET A 178 5.26 13.97 -7.27
CA MET A 178 6.08 13.94 -8.48
C MET A 178 6.90 15.24 -8.59
N PRO A 179 8.23 15.17 -8.81
CA PRO A 179 9.05 16.37 -8.92
C PRO A 179 8.59 17.25 -10.09
N PRO A 180 8.61 18.59 -9.94
CA PRO A 180 8.27 19.49 -11.03
C PRO A 180 9.19 19.24 -12.24
N GLY A 181 8.59 19.04 -13.42
CA GLY A 181 9.34 18.80 -14.66
C GLY A 181 9.92 17.39 -14.81
N PHE A 182 9.60 16.45 -13.90
CA PHE A 182 9.94 15.05 -14.10
C PHE A 182 9.17 14.49 -15.29
N VAL A 183 9.89 14.25 -16.39
CA VAL A 183 9.37 13.49 -17.53
C VAL A 183 9.69 12.03 -17.27
N ARG A 184 8.65 11.22 -17.06
CA ARG A 184 8.83 9.78 -16.87
C ARG A 184 9.49 9.20 -18.13
N PRO A 185 10.54 8.37 -17.98
CA PRO A 185 10.98 7.52 -19.08
C PRO A 185 9.78 6.72 -19.58
N PRO A 186 9.61 6.50 -20.89
CA PRO A 186 8.56 5.62 -21.39
C PRO A 186 8.63 4.29 -20.62
N ALA A 187 7.47 3.82 -20.14
CA ALA A 187 7.38 2.62 -19.31
C ALA A 187 8.18 1.50 -19.97
N GLN A 188 9.17 0.96 -19.24
CA GLN A 188 9.91 -0.18 -19.75
C GLN A 188 8.91 -1.33 -19.95
N PRO A 189 8.83 -1.92 -21.15
CA PRO A 189 7.85 -2.97 -21.46
C PRO A 189 7.90 -4.13 -20.47
N GLU A 190 9.06 -4.40 -19.87
CA GLU A 190 9.26 -5.44 -18.85
C GLU A 190 8.53 -5.14 -17.55
N ALA A 191 8.61 -3.92 -17.01
CA ALA A 191 7.91 -3.58 -15.76
C ALA A 191 6.38 -3.66 -15.93
N GLN A 192 5.87 -3.21 -17.09
CA GLN A 192 4.45 -3.32 -17.44
C GLN A 192 4.02 -4.78 -17.61
N ARG A 193 4.87 -5.62 -18.21
CA ARG A 193 4.65 -7.06 -18.37
C ARG A 193 4.60 -7.78 -17.02
N VAL A 194 5.61 -7.57 -16.17
CA VAL A 194 5.69 -8.18 -14.83
C VAL A 194 4.48 -7.79 -13.99
N MET A 195 4.06 -6.52 -14.05
CA MET A 195 2.88 -6.03 -13.34
C MET A 195 1.58 -6.65 -13.88
N THR A 196 1.44 -6.78 -15.20
CA THR A 196 0.26 -7.41 -15.83
C THR A 196 0.18 -8.89 -15.49
N GLU A 197 1.31 -9.59 -15.53
CA GLU A 197 1.42 -11.01 -15.17
C GLU A 197 1.04 -11.25 -13.70
N ARG A 198 1.46 -10.35 -12.81
CA ARG A 198 1.13 -10.42 -11.40
C ARG A 198 -0.35 -10.19 -11.10
N LEU A 199 -0.98 -9.21 -11.76
CA LEU A 199 -2.42 -8.98 -11.66
C LEU A 199 -3.22 -10.17 -12.20
N LEU A 200 -2.71 -10.83 -13.24
CA LEU A 200 -3.28 -12.05 -13.78
C LEU A 200 -3.26 -13.18 -12.76
N GLU A 201 -2.12 -13.43 -12.14
CA GLU A 201 -1.99 -14.45 -11.09
C GLU A 201 -2.89 -14.15 -9.89
N GLN A 202 -2.95 -12.89 -9.45
CA GLN A 202 -3.87 -12.50 -8.38
C GLN A 202 -5.34 -12.69 -8.78
N GLY A 203 -5.71 -12.31 -10.02
CA GLY A 203 -7.07 -12.49 -10.54
C GLY A 203 -7.49 -13.95 -10.63
N LYS A 204 -6.57 -14.85 -11.02
CA LYS A 204 -6.80 -16.30 -11.07
C LYS A 204 -7.12 -16.90 -9.70
N ASN A 205 -6.57 -16.33 -8.63
CA ASN A 205 -6.80 -16.80 -7.26
C ASN A 205 -8.16 -16.35 -6.67
N THR A 206 -8.99 -15.62 -7.41
CA THR A 206 -10.29 -15.13 -6.92
C THR A 206 -11.41 -16.16 -7.09
N HIS A 207 -12.38 -16.15 -6.17
CA HIS A 207 -13.59 -16.99 -6.28
C HIS A 207 -14.43 -16.65 -7.53
N ALA A 208 -14.36 -15.40 -8.02
CA ALA A 208 -15.04 -14.99 -9.25
C ALA A 208 -14.44 -15.68 -10.47
N PHE A 209 -13.11 -15.79 -10.53
CA PHE A 209 -12.41 -16.50 -11.60
C PHE A 209 -12.74 -17.99 -11.58
N HIS A 210 -12.69 -18.67 -10.44
CA HIS A 210 -13.05 -20.10 -10.34
C HIS A 210 -14.49 -20.37 -10.82
N ARG A 211 -15.45 -19.52 -10.46
CA ARG A 211 -16.84 -19.62 -10.95
C ARG A 211 -16.93 -19.42 -12.47
N GLN A 212 -16.08 -18.58 -13.04
CA GLN A 212 -16.02 -18.36 -14.48
C GLN A 212 -15.39 -19.56 -15.21
N VAL A 213 -14.35 -20.17 -14.64
CA VAL A 213 -13.74 -21.41 -15.15
C VAL A 213 -14.77 -22.54 -15.24
N GLU A 214 -15.63 -22.70 -14.23
CA GLU A 214 -16.73 -23.69 -14.26
C GLU A 214 -17.74 -23.45 -15.39
N ARG A 215 -17.91 -22.19 -15.82
CA ARG A 215 -18.87 -21.82 -16.88
C ARG A 215 -18.30 -21.92 -18.29
N VAL A 216 -17.07 -21.45 -18.51
CA VAL A 216 -16.52 -21.28 -19.87
C VAL A 216 -15.27 -22.11 -20.14
N GLY A 217 -14.74 -22.81 -19.13
CA GLY A 217 -13.46 -23.53 -19.20
C GLY A 217 -12.26 -22.64 -18.91
N TYR A 218 -11.17 -23.24 -18.45
CA TYR A 218 -9.99 -22.54 -17.93
C TYR A 218 -9.35 -21.59 -18.96
N GLU A 219 -9.05 -22.07 -20.16
CA GLU A 219 -8.40 -21.26 -21.20
C GLU A 219 -9.22 -20.03 -21.59
N ARG A 220 -10.56 -20.19 -21.70
CA ARG A 220 -11.46 -19.07 -22.04
C ARG A 220 -11.59 -18.08 -20.89
N ALA A 221 -11.59 -18.54 -19.65
CA ALA A 221 -11.62 -17.68 -18.48
C ALA A 221 -10.33 -16.84 -18.35
N VAL A 222 -9.16 -17.44 -18.62
CA VAL A 222 -7.87 -16.71 -18.65
C VAL A 222 -7.86 -15.66 -19.75
N ALA A 223 -8.23 -16.01 -20.98
CA ALA A 223 -8.26 -15.06 -22.10
C ALA A 223 -9.25 -13.89 -21.87
N GLN A 224 -10.34 -14.13 -21.14
CA GLN A 224 -11.27 -13.08 -20.73
C GLN A 224 -10.65 -12.16 -19.67
N LEU A 225 -9.97 -12.72 -18.67
CA LEU A 225 -9.25 -11.96 -17.64
C LEU A 225 -8.14 -11.09 -18.27
N GLU A 226 -7.37 -11.64 -19.20
CA GLU A 226 -6.35 -10.91 -19.97
C GLU A 226 -6.94 -9.72 -20.75
N ARG A 227 -8.07 -9.94 -21.45
CA ARG A 227 -8.76 -8.83 -22.15
C ARG A 227 -9.26 -7.76 -21.20
N ILE A 228 -9.80 -8.14 -20.04
CA ILE A 228 -10.27 -7.19 -19.04
C ILE A 228 -9.09 -6.33 -18.54
N LEU A 229 -7.94 -6.97 -18.27
CA LEU A 229 -6.71 -6.30 -17.87
C LEU A 229 -6.17 -5.35 -18.95
N GLN A 230 -6.31 -5.72 -20.23
CA GLN A 230 -5.88 -4.89 -21.37
C GLN A 230 -6.83 -3.73 -21.69
N GLN A 231 -8.14 -3.93 -21.56
CA GLN A 231 -9.17 -2.95 -21.91
C GLN A 231 -9.45 -1.94 -20.79
N HIS A 232 -9.25 -2.36 -19.55
CA HIS A 232 -9.45 -1.53 -18.37
C HIS A 232 -8.28 -1.70 -17.39
N PRO A 233 -7.08 -1.19 -17.72
CA PRO A 233 -5.96 -1.23 -16.80
C PRO A 233 -6.38 -0.66 -15.44
N GLN A 234 -7.14 0.45 -15.43
CA GLN A 234 -7.67 1.10 -14.22
C GLN A 234 -8.72 0.31 -13.42
N ALA A 235 -9.52 -0.56 -14.04
CA ALA A 235 -10.58 -1.30 -13.33
C ALA A 235 -10.07 -2.60 -12.68
N ALA A 236 -8.98 -3.16 -13.21
CA ALA A 236 -8.28 -4.27 -12.59
C ALA A 236 -7.67 -3.90 -11.23
N PHE A 237 -7.23 -2.64 -11.07
CA PHE A 237 -6.72 -2.11 -9.80
C PHE A 237 -7.80 -1.92 -8.73
N ALA A 238 -9.07 -1.78 -9.12
CA ALA A 238 -10.18 -1.57 -8.18
C ALA A 238 -10.77 -2.89 -7.61
N GLN A 239 -10.55 -4.03 -8.26
CA GLN A 239 -11.09 -5.33 -7.86
C GLN A 239 -10.17 -6.12 -6.92
N ALA A 240 -8.94 -5.65 -6.69
CA ALA A 240 -7.95 -6.28 -5.81
C ALA A 240 -8.10 -5.90 -4.32
N ALA A 241 -9.06 -5.04 -3.96
CA ALA A 241 -9.39 -4.77 -2.57
C ALA A 241 -10.31 -5.87 -2.00
N PRO A 242 -9.99 -6.50 -0.85
CA PRO A 242 -10.92 -7.38 -0.18
C PRO A 242 -11.99 -6.53 0.51
N THR A 243 -13.01 -6.08 -0.22
CA THR A 243 -14.16 -5.45 0.42
C THR A 243 -15.10 -6.49 0.99
N ARG A 244 -15.30 -6.39 2.30
CA ARG A 244 -16.34 -7.05 3.12
C ARG A 244 -17.73 -7.00 2.48
N ALA A 245 -18.49 -8.04 2.75
CA ALA A 245 -19.75 -8.46 2.14
C ALA A 245 -21.01 -7.57 2.35
N HIS A 246 -20.92 -6.31 2.81
CA HIS A 246 -22.15 -5.56 3.17
C HIS A 246 -22.43 -4.26 2.41
N THR A 247 -21.58 -3.85 1.46
CA THR A 247 -21.92 -2.77 0.51
C THR A 247 -22.08 -3.27 -0.93
N ALA A 248 -21.97 -4.59 -1.12
CA ALA A 248 -22.04 -5.24 -2.43
C ALA A 248 -23.47 -5.36 -3.00
N GLN A 249 -24.51 -5.11 -2.21
CA GLN A 249 -25.90 -5.31 -2.67
C GLN A 249 -26.43 -4.19 -3.59
N ARG A 250 -25.80 -3.01 -3.65
CA ARG A 250 -26.27 -1.92 -4.52
C ARG A 250 -25.46 -1.68 -5.80
N SER A 251 -24.23 -2.20 -5.90
CA SER A 251 -23.40 -2.01 -7.11
C SER A 251 -23.16 -3.29 -7.93
N LEU A 252 -23.43 -4.49 -7.39
CA LEU A 252 -23.35 -5.75 -8.16
C LEU A 252 -24.46 -5.93 -9.20
N LEU A 253 -25.52 -5.13 -9.14
CA LEU A 253 -26.58 -5.14 -10.16
C LEU A 253 -26.16 -4.50 -11.50
N HIS A 254 -25.10 -3.68 -11.51
CA HIS A 254 -24.73 -2.92 -12.72
C HIS A 254 -23.68 -3.62 -13.60
N LEU A 255 -22.92 -4.59 -13.06
CA LEU A 255 -21.92 -5.36 -13.82
C LEU A 255 -22.41 -6.77 -14.22
N SER A 256 -23.50 -7.27 -13.64
CA SER A 256 -24.16 -8.49 -14.12
C SER A 256 -24.82 -8.29 -15.49
N HIS A 257 -25.00 -7.04 -15.93
CA HIS A 257 -25.57 -6.69 -17.22
C HIS A 257 -24.56 -6.63 -18.37
N THR A 258 -23.26 -6.58 -18.08
CA THR A 258 -22.19 -6.44 -19.10
C THR A 258 -21.55 -7.78 -19.47
N LEU A 259 -21.89 -8.86 -18.77
CA LEU A 259 -21.48 -10.24 -19.08
C LEU A 259 -22.69 -11.09 -19.51
N ARG A 260 -23.40 -10.62 -20.53
CA ARG A 260 -24.26 -11.46 -21.38
C ARG A 260 -23.63 -11.62 -22.75
#